data_AF-A0A958JY74-F1
#
_entry.id   AF-A0A958JY74-F1
#
_cell.length_a   1.000
_cell.length_b   1.000
_cell.length_c   1.000
_cell.angle_alpha   90.00
_cell.angle_beta   90.00
_cell.angle_gamma   90.00
#
_symmetry.space_group_name_H-M   'P 1'
#
loop_
_entity.id
_entity.type
_entity.pdbx_description
1 polymer ?
#
loop_
_entity_poly.entity_id
_entity_poly.type
_entity_poly.pdbx_seq_one_letter_code
_entity_poly.pdbx_strand_id
1 'polypeptide(L)'
;GTPDCNDGCDDDANKTSAGVCGCGIADTDTDGDGTADCNDACEEDETKTSEGSCGCGVPDVDTDGDSTLDCNESCDSDPLKTSPGDCGCGQADVDENENQISDCLPEDEIYEQSQKLKNSVNKFKISSGKKATKKLTNKLSGLKTLVESFPENGSLVSKTSIQEKLTKINKKLTKAKKTKKRGDKQKLKKHNRQAKKALNELISLLTDG
;
A
#
# COMPACT_ATOMS: atom_id res chain seq x y z
N GLY A 1 -26.50 -24.43 60.99
CA GLY A 1 -25.78 -23.15 61.11
C GLY A 1 -24.80 -23.25 62.24
N THR A 2 -23.68 -22.55 62.10
CA THR A 2 -22.70 -22.32 63.17
C THR A 2 -23.25 -21.19 64.06
N PRO A 3 -23.13 -21.26 65.39
CA PRO A 3 -23.54 -20.14 66.25
C PRO A 3 -22.68 -18.90 65.97
N ASP A 4 -23.28 -17.70 65.92
CA ASP A 4 -22.63 -16.43 65.55
C ASP A 4 -21.30 -16.20 66.28
N CYS A 5 -21.21 -16.56 67.57
CA CYS A 5 -19.99 -16.40 68.36
C CYS A 5 -18.79 -17.28 67.93
N ASN A 6 -19.05 -18.28 67.08
CA ASN A 6 -18.05 -19.16 66.48
C ASN A 6 -18.12 -19.10 64.94
N ASP A 7 -18.93 -18.23 64.36
CA ASP A 7 -19.05 -18.04 62.92
C ASP A 7 -18.17 -16.86 62.51
N GLY A 8 -17.15 -17.13 61.69
CA GLY A 8 -16.24 -16.11 61.19
C GLY A 8 -16.86 -15.23 60.09
N CYS A 9 -18.05 -15.58 59.61
CA CYS A 9 -18.85 -14.85 58.64
C CYS A 9 -20.33 -14.94 59.04
N ASP A 10 -20.68 -14.45 60.23
CA ASP A 10 -22.04 -14.46 60.79
C ASP A 10 -23.12 -13.85 59.86
N ASP A 11 -22.74 -12.87 59.02
CA ASP A 11 -23.62 -12.26 58.02
C ASP A 11 -23.67 -13.01 56.65
N ASP A 12 -22.89 -14.07 56.43
CA ASP A 12 -22.86 -14.86 55.18
C ASP A 12 -23.40 -16.28 55.39
N ALA A 13 -24.59 -16.56 54.87
CA ALA A 13 -25.20 -17.88 55.01
C ALA A 13 -24.44 -19.02 54.29
N ASN A 14 -23.54 -18.71 53.36
CA ASN A 14 -22.80 -19.69 52.56
C ASN A 14 -21.40 -19.99 53.11
N LYS A 15 -20.86 -19.16 54.00
CA LYS A 15 -19.52 -19.32 54.58
C LYS A 15 -19.57 -19.21 56.10
N THR A 16 -18.85 -20.07 56.79
CA THR A 16 -18.70 -19.98 58.27
C THR A 16 -17.34 -19.43 58.70
N SER A 17 -16.50 -19.08 57.72
CA SER A 17 -15.15 -18.55 57.88
C SER A 17 -14.78 -17.80 56.61
N ALA A 18 -14.07 -16.67 56.75
CA ALA A 18 -13.64 -15.87 55.61
C ALA A 18 -12.77 -16.69 54.65
N GLY A 19 -13.13 -16.67 53.37
CA GLY A 19 -12.34 -17.26 52.29
C GLY A 19 -11.28 -16.29 51.75
N VAL A 20 -10.72 -16.62 50.59
CA VAL A 20 -9.75 -15.77 49.87
C VAL A 20 -10.39 -14.45 49.43
N CYS A 21 -11.68 -14.47 49.10
CA CYS A 21 -12.50 -13.31 48.80
C CYS A 21 -13.20 -12.71 50.03
N GLY A 22 -12.90 -13.22 51.23
CA GLY A 22 -13.58 -12.81 52.46
C GLY A 22 -14.96 -13.47 52.65
N CYS A 23 -15.81 -12.78 53.42
CA CYS A 23 -17.21 -13.15 53.63
C CYS A 23 -18.11 -12.46 52.61
N GLY A 24 -19.18 -13.11 52.17
CA GLY A 24 -20.19 -12.56 51.26
C GLY A 24 -19.86 -12.63 49.76
N ILE A 25 -18.66 -13.08 49.40
CA ILE A 25 -18.20 -13.24 48.00
C ILE A 25 -17.74 -14.68 47.81
N ALA A 26 -18.19 -15.37 46.76
CA ALA A 26 -17.74 -16.74 46.48
C ALA A 26 -16.25 -16.77 46.13
N ASP A 27 -15.53 -17.81 46.59
CA ASP A 27 -14.14 -18.07 46.16
C ASP A 27 -14.15 -18.86 44.85
N THR A 28 -14.87 -18.35 43.83
CA THR A 28 -14.89 -18.93 42.49
C THR A 28 -13.56 -18.64 41.81
N ASP A 29 -13.10 -19.59 41.02
CA ASP A 29 -11.91 -19.51 40.16
C ASP A 29 -12.39 -20.00 38.79
N THR A 30 -12.70 -19.06 37.89
CA THR A 30 -13.46 -19.28 36.66
C THR A 30 -12.60 -19.96 35.58
N ASP A 31 -11.34 -19.59 35.46
CA ASP A 31 -10.39 -20.15 34.51
C ASP A 31 -9.53 -21.29 35.08
N GLY A 32 -9.51 -21.46 36.40
CA GLY A 32 -8.83 -22.55 37.08
C GLY A 32 -7.33 -22.34 37.25
N ASP A 33 -6.86 -21.09 37.22
CA ASP A 33 -5.44 -20.75 37.34
C ASP A 33 -4.92 -20.80 38.79
N GLY A 34 -5.85 -20.94 39.76
CA GLY A 34 -5.58 -20.99 41.18
C GLY A 34 -5.80 -19.66 41.91
N THR A 35 -6.18 -18.61 41.21
CA THR A 35 -6.54 -17.29 41.75
C THR A 35 -8.05 -17.14 41.71
N ALA A 36 -8.67 -16.87 42.85
CA ALA A 36 -10.10 -16.64 42.88
C ALA A 36 -10.44 -15.35 42.12
N ASP A 37 -11.53 -15.35 41.35
CA ASP A 37 -11.99 -14.25 40.48
C ASP A 37 -11.92 -12.88 41.18
N CYS A 38 -12.28 -12.82 42.47
CA CYS A 38 -12.25 -11.59 43.27
C CYS A 38 -10.85 -10.93 43.41
N ASN A 39 -9.79 -11.69 43.15
CA ASN A 39 -8.40 -11.28 43.21
C ASN A 39 -7.69 -11.46 41.85
N ASP A 40 -8.43 -11.84 40.81
CA ASP A 40 -7.93 -12.02 39.46
C ASP A 40 -8.39 -10.86 38.57
N ALA A 41 -7.46 -10.15 37.92
CA ALA A 41 -7.84 -9.09 36.98
C ALA A 41 -8.18 -9.64 35.58
N CYS A 42 -7.94 -10.94 35.37
CA CYS A 42 -8.06 -11.67 34.12
C CYS A 42 -8.82 -12.98 34.32
N GLU A 43 -9.98 -12.94 35.00
CA GLU A 43 -10.85 -14.07 35.40
C GLU A 43 -11.20 -15.14 34.32
N GLU A 44 -10.87 -14.91 33.05
CA GLU A 44 -11.11 -15.83 31.93
C GLU A 44 -9.80 -16.32 31.24
N ASP A 45 -8.62 -15.96 31.75
CA ASP A 45 -7.31 -16.27 31.17
C ASP A 45 -6.43 -17.09 32.13
N GLU A 46 -6.46 -18.42 31.96
CA GLU A 46 -5.71 -19.39 32.78
C GLU A 46 -4.17 -19.17 32.81
N THR A 47 -3.64 -18.26 31.99
CA THR A 47 -2.21 -17.95 31.92
C THR A 47 -1.81 -16.66 32.62
N LYS A 48 -2.77 -15.83 33.06
CA LYS A 48 -2.52 -14.53 33.67
C LYS A 48 -3.53 -14.23 34.78
N THR A 49 -3.01 -13.80 35.93
CA THR A 49 -3.81 -13.26 37.06
C THR A 49 -3.94 -11.73 37.07
N SER A 50 -3.26 -11.07 36.13
CA SER A 50 -3.19 -9.61 36.05
C SER A 50 -3.09 -9.14 34.62
N GLU A 51 -3.69 -7.98 34.33
CA GLU A 51 -3.59 -7.35 33.01
C GLU A 51 -2.12 -7.07 32.68
N GLY A 52 -1.59 -7.82 31.71
CA GLY A 52 -0.28 -7.60 31.13
C GLY A 52 -0.25 -6.34 30.25
N SER A 53 0.87 -6.11 29.56
CA SER A 53 0.97 -4.99 28.61
C SER A 53 0.07 -5.20 27.38
N CYS A 54 -0.17 -6.45 27.00
CA CYS A 54 -1.10 -6.87 25.96
C CYS A 54 -2.52 -7.12 26.49
N GLY A 55 -2.78 -6.91 27.79
CA GLY A 55 -4.03 -7.27 28.47
C GLY A 55 -4.17 -8.77 28.75
N CYS A 56 -5.39 -9.19 29.06
CA CYS A 56 -5.77 -10.60 29.25
C CYS A 56 -6.02 -11.28 27.89
N GLY A 57 -5.77 -12.59 27.81
CA GLY A 57 -5.98 -13.44 26.64
C GLY A 57 -4.92 -13.31 25.54
N VAL A 58 -3.92 -12.42 25.71
CA VAL A 58 -2.84 -12.20 24.75
C VAL A 58 -1.50 -12.25 25.47
N PRO A 59 -0.58 -13.18 25.14
CA PRO A 59 0.73 -13.28 25.78
C PRO A 59 1.57 -12.01 25.63
N ASP A 60 2.30 -11.62 26.69
CA ASP A 60 3.31 -10.56 26.63
C ASP A 60 4.64 -11.13 26.13
N VAL A 61 4.68 -11.49 24.84
CA VAL A 61 5.87 -12.05 24.18
C VAL A 61 6.45 -11.01 23.22
N ASP A 62 7.76 -11.00 23.13
CA ASP A 62 8.57 -10.28 22.15
C ASP A 62 9.37 -11.36 21.41
N THR A 63 8.88 -11.76 20.23
CA THR A 63 9.36 -12.94 19.52
C THR A 63 10.72 -12.69 18.85
N ASP A 64 10.99 -11.47 18.39
CA ASP A 64 12.24 -11.13 17.70
C ASP A 64 13.28 -10.41 18.58
N GLY A 65 12.88 -9.95 19.76
CA GLY A 65 13.75 -9.33 20.75
C GLY A 65 14.02 -7.85 20.49
N ASP A 66 13.16 -7.15 19.75
CA ASP A 66 13.31 -5.72 19.45
C ASP A 66 12.82 -4.78 20.56
N SER A 67 12.32 -5.36 21.67
CA SER A 67 11.70 -4.68 22.82
C SER A 67 10.28 -4.17 22.58
N THR A 68 9.67 -4.50 21.45
CA THR A 68 8.25 -4.35 21.18
C THR A 68 7.58 -5.70 21.39
N LEU A 69 6.44 -5.70 22.07
CA LEU A 69 5.67 -6.94 22.24
C LEU A 69 4.93 -7.24 20.94
N ASP A 70 4.79 -8.51 20.59
CA ASP A 70 4.09 -9.00 19.39
C ASP A 70 2.68 -8.36 19.27
N CYS A 71 2.00 -8.14 20.39
CA CYS A 71 0.66 -7.52 20.42
C CYS A 71 0.64 -6.03 20.04
N ASN A 72 1.79 -5.36 20.09
CA ASN A 72 1.96 -3.93 19.84
C ASN A 72 2.65 -3.65 18.50
N GLU A 73 2.84 -4.68 17.67
CA GLU A 73 3.48 -4.55 16.37
C GLU A 73 2.77 -5.37 15.29
N SER A 74 3.35 -5.42 14.10
CA SER A 74 2.80 -6.19 12.96
C SER A 74 3.88 -6.95 12.21
N CYS A 75 5.10 -7.00 12.75
CA CYS A 75 6.26 -7.62 12.18
C CYS A 75 6.99 -8.47 13.23
N ASP A 76 6.24 -9.31 13.96
CA ASP A 76 6.61 -10.11 15.14
C ASP A 76 7.83 -11.06 14.96
N SER A 77 8.55 -11.01 13.85
CA SER A 77 9.72 -11.83 13.54
C SER A 77 10.83 -11.02 12.87
N ASP A 78 10.71 -9.70 12.81
CA ASP A 78 11.67 -8.78 12.20
C ASP A 78 12.24 -7.82 13.25
N PRO A 79 13.42 -8.13 13.84
CA PRO A 79 13.99 -7.36 14.95
C PRO A 79 14.44 -5.94 14.58
N LEU A 80 14.23 -5.53 13.33
CA LEU A 80 14.55 -4.20 12.82
C LEU A 80 13.30 -3.38 12.50
N LYS A 81 12.09 -3.97 12.57
CA LYS A 81 10.85 -3.30 12.19
C LYS A 81 9.66 -3.78 13.03
N THR A 82 8.97 -2.82 13.62
CA THR A 82 7.68 -3.04 14.30
C THR A 82 6.45 -2.90 13.38
N SER A 83 6.65 -2.48 12.12
CA SER A 83 5.55 -2.34 11.16
C SER A 83 6.01 -2.60 9.72
N PRO A 84 5.13 -3.14 8.85
CA PRO A 84 5.48 -3.39 7.46
C PRO A 84 5.86 -2.10 6.73
N GLY A 85 7.04 -2.11 6.10
CA GLY A 85 7.48 -1.06 5.19
C GLY A 85 7.02 -1.28 3.75
N ASP A 86 7.64 -0.56 2.80
CA ASP A 86 7.43 -0.74 1.36
C ASP A 86 7.76 -2.17 0.89
N CYS A 87 8.77 -2.77 1.53
CA CYS A 87 9.22 -4.14 1.30
C CYS A 87 8.56 -5.18 2.23
N GLY A 88 7.63 -4.75 3.09
CA GLY A 88 7.07 -5.59 4.16
C GLY A 88 8.03 -5.78 5.35
N CYS A 89 7.86 -6.90 6.06
CA CYS A 89 8.73 -7.35 7.15
C CYS A 89 9.86 -8.25 6.62
N GLY A 90 10.99 -8.26 7.31
CA GLY A 90 12.17 -9.08 7.03
C GLY A 90 13.01 -8.60 5.84
N GLN A 91 12.70 -7.44 5.27
CA GLN A 91 13.41 -6.82 4.14
C GLN A 91 13.59 -5.33 4.38
N ALA A 92 14.78 -4.79 4.15
CA ALA A 92 15.06 -3.37 4.33
C ALA A 92 14.41 -2.52 3.22
N ASP A 93 13.82 -1.38 3.57
CA ASP A 93 13.31 -0.37 2.63
C ASP A 93 14.45 0.54 2.16
N VAL A 94 15.40 -0.05 1.44
CA VAL A 94 16.52 0.67 0.85
C VAL A 94 16.15 1.16 -0.54
N ASP A 95 16.60 2.37 -0.88
CA ASP A 95 16.57 2.92 -2.22
C ASP A 95 18.03 3.26 -2.57
N GLU A 96 18.78 2.24 -3.00
CA GLU A 96 20.21 2.38 -3.30
C GLU A 96 20.44 3.31 -4.50
N ASN A 97 19.43 3.46 -5.37
CA ASN A 97 19.52 4.24 -6.59
C ASN A 97 18.90 5.65 -6.50
N GLU A 98 18.39 6.03 -5.33
CA GLU A 98 17.79 7.32 -4.97
C GLU A 98 16.61 7.76 -5.89
N ASN A 99 15.81 6.83 -6.40
CA ASN A 99 14.67 7.14 -7.27
C ASN A 99 13.32 7.24 -6.55
N GLN A 100 13.32 7.17 -5.22
CA GLN A 100 12.17 7.16 -4.33
C GLN A 100 11.27 5.92 -4.47
N ILE A 101 11.81 4.82 -4.98
CA ILE A 101 11.21 3.49 -5.03
C ILE A 101 12.15 2.56 -4.27
N SER A 102 11.66 1.87 -3.24
CA SER A 102 12.46 0.88 -2.52
C SER A 102 12.92 -0.25 -3.47
N ASP A 103 14.19 -0.68 -3.40
CA ASP A 103 14.84 -1.62 -4.34
C ASP A 103 14.17 -3.01 -4.40
N CYS A 104 13.46 -3.39 -3.34
CA CYS A 104 12.62 -4.59 -3.30
C CYS A 104 11.41 -4.50 -4.26
N LEU A 105 11.08 -3.28 -4.72
CA LEU A 105 10.05 -3.00 -5.70
C LEU A 105 10.70 -2.94 -7.09
N PRO A 106 10.11 -3.59 -8.11
CA PRO A 106 10.75 -3.74 -9.42
C PRO A 106 10.84 -2.42 -10.20
N GLU A 107 12.05 -2.02 -10.61
CA GLU A 107 12.32 -0.81 -11.41
C GLU A 107 12.60 -1.00 -12.91
N ASP A 108 13.17 -2.13 -13.31
CA ASP A 108 13.90 -2.21 -14.59
C ASP A 108 13.04 -2.13 -15.85
N GLU A 109 11.77 -2.55 -15.81
CA GLU A 109 10.93 -2.48 -17.01
C GLU A 109 10.36 -1.09 -17.28
N ILE A 110 9.97 -0.36 -16.24
CA ILE A 110 9.21 0.89 -16.39
C ILE A 110 10.14 2.04 -16.80
N TYR A 111 11.30 2.13 -16.16
CA TYR A 111 12.28 3.18 -16.47
C TYR A 111 12.84 3.03 -17.89
N GLU A 112 13.25 1.81 -18.28
CA GLU A 112 13.71 1.56 -19.65
C GLU A 112 12.63 1.85 -20.70
N GLN A 113 11.38 1.44 -20.44
CA GLN A 113 10.26 1.68 -21.33
C GLN A 113 9.96 3.18 -21.45
N SER A 114 10.04 3.94 -20.35
CA SER A 114 9.85 5.40 -20.35
C SER A 114 10.93 6.14 -21.15
N GLN A 115 12.21 5.72 -21.07
CA GLN A 115 13.31 6.32 -21.83
C GLN A 115 13.24 5.95 -23.31
N LYS A 116 12.87 4.70 -23.64
CA LYS A 116 12.58 4.25 -25.01
C LYS A 116 11.43 5.08 -25.63
N LEU A 117 10.40 5.40 -24.83
CA LEU A 117 9.29 6.27 -25.20
C LEU A 117 9.76 7.71 -25.44
N LYS A 118 10.51 8.30 -24.51
CA LYS A 118 11.07 9.66 -24.57
C LYS A 118 11.94 9.86 -25.80
N ASN A 119 12.85 8.94 -26.08
CA ASN A 119 13.72 8.98 -27.26
C ASN A 119 12.92 8.82 -28.58
N SER A 120 11.91 7.95 -28.58
CA SER A 120 11.02 7.76 -29.72
C SER A 120 10.19 9.01 -30.03
N VAL A 121 9.78 9.76 -29.00
CA VAL A 121 9.00 10.99 -29.11
C VAL A 121 9.87 12.20 -29.45
N ASN A 122 11.05 12.39 -28.84
CA ASN A 122 11.97 13.48 -29.15
C ASN A 122 12.48 13.43 -30.60
N LYS A 123 12.62 12.22 -31.15
CA LYS A 123 12.99 11.98 -32.56
C LYS A 123 11.83 12.26 -33.53
N PHE A 124 10.65 12.63 -33.03
CA PHE A 124 9.45 12.89 -33.82
C PHE A 124 9.39 14.35 -34.31
N LYS A 125 9.99 14.62 -35.47
CA LYS A 125 9.84 15.91 -36.18
C LYS A 125 8.64 15.84 -37.13
N ILE A 126 7.57 16.59 -36.88
CA ILE A 126 6.49 16.81 -37.87
C ILE A 126 7.03 17.79 -38.93
N SER A 127 7.77 17.27 -39.91
CA SER A 127 8.20 18.07 -41.07
C SER A 127 7.08 18.14 -42.10
N SER A 128 6.92 19.33 -42.68
CA SER A 128 5.92 19.70 -43.69
C SER A 128 6.21 19.07 -45.07
N GLY A 129 6.41 17.76 -45.14
CA GLY A 129 6.77 17.02 -46.36
C GLY A 129 5.84 15.84 -46.68
N LYS A 130 5.60 15.60 -47.98
CA LYS A 130 4.64 14.61 -48.52
C LYS A 130 4.82 13.15 -48.03
N LYS A 131 5.94 12.76 -47.39
CA LYS A 131 6.22 11.38 -46.90
C LYS A 131 5.97 11.14 -45.38
N ALA A 132 5.37 12.07 -44.64
CA ALA A 132 5.40 12.07 -43.17
C ALA A 132 4.21 11.43 -42.42
N THR A 133 3.29 10.68 -43.06
CA THR A 133 2.05 10.22 -42.39
C THR A 133 1.93 8.71 -42.13
N LYS A 134 2.58 7.84 -42.92
CA LYS A 134 2.56 6.36 -42.72
C LYS A 134 3.57 5.91 -41.65
N LYS A 135 4.80 6.45 -41.71
CA LYS A 135 5.86 6.28 -40.69
C LYS A 135 5.46 6.81 -39.31
N LEU A 136 4.51 7.75 -39.27
CA LEU A 136 3.97 8.39 -38.08
C LEU A 136 3.02 7.49 -37.28
N THR A 137 2.12 6.79 -37.97
CA THR A 137 1.17 5.89 -37.32
C THR A 137 1.82 4.60 -36.84
N ASN A 138 2.84 4.11 -37.55
CA ASN A 138 3.58 2.92 -37.12
C ASN A 138 4.45 3.19 -35.89
N LYS A 139 5.02 4.40 -35.77
CA LYS A 139 5.72 4.81 -34.55
C LYS A 139 4.76 5.01 -33.38
N LEU A 140 3.59 5.60 -33.63
CA LEU A 140 2.58 5.84 -32.59
C LEU A 140 1.87 4.56 -32.12
N SER A 141 1.77 3.54 -32.99
CA SER A 141 1.32 2.20 -32.58
C SER A 141 2.36 1.50 -31.71
N GLY A 142 3.65 1.62 -32.04
CA GLY A 142 4.73 1.12 -31.16
C GLY A 142 4.75 1.79 -29.79
N LEU A 143 4.49 3.10 -29.74
CA LEU A 143 4.28 3.85 -28.49
C LEU A 143 3.05 3.35 -27.71
N LYS A 144 1.97 2.97 -28.38
CA LYS A 144 0.75 2.46 -27.74
C LYS A 144 0.99 1.09 -27.09
N THR A 145 1.66 0.20 -27.82
CA THR A 145 2.04 -1.13 -27.30
C THR A 145 2.98 -1.02 -26.11
N LEU A 146 3.94 -0.09 -26.16
CA LEU A 146 4.85 0.16 -25.05
C LEU A 146 4.12 0.68 -23.80
N VAL A 147 3.02 1.43 -23.95
CA VAL A 147 2.21 1.91 -22.82
C VAL A 147 1.24 0.84 -22.30
N GLU A 148 0.84 -0.11 -23.14
CA GLU A 148 0.03 -1.26 -22.75
C GLU A 148 0.80 -2.24 -21.86
N SER A 149 2.14 -2.26 -21.94
CA SER A 149 3.02 -3.07 -21.07
C SER A 149 3.34 -2.44 -19.71
N PHE A 150 2.84 -1.24 -19.39
CA PHE A 150 3.06 -0.63 -18.07
C PHE A 150 2.15 -1.31 -17.02
N PRO A 151 2.68 -1.63 -15.82
CA PRO A 151 1.87 -2.11 -14.71
C PRO A 151 0.91 -1.00 -14.24
N GLU A 152 -0.24 -1.41 -13.70
CA GLU A 152 -1.32 -0.45 -13.39
C GLU A 152 -1.05 0.38 -12.13
N ASN A 153 -0.10 -0.04 -11.28
CA ASN A 153 0.02 0.42 -9.90
C ASN A 153 1.41 0.98 -9.51
N GLY A 154 2.29 1.31 -10.45
CA GLY A 154 3.52 2.09 -10.17
C GLY A 154 3.29 3.55 -10.56
N SER A 155 3.18 4.46 -9.59
CA SER A 155 2.76 5.84 -9.86
C SER A 155 3.88 6.86 -9.81
N LEU A 156 4.11 7.51 -10.96
CA LEU A 156 4.23 8.98 -11.10
C LEU A 156 3.34 9.49 -12.25
N VAL A 157 3.01 8.66 -13.24
CA VAL A 157 2.07 8.99 -14.33
C VAL A 157 1.13 7.82 -14.61
N SER A 158 -0.17 7.99 -14.37
CA SER A 158 -1.12 6.89 -14.55
C SER A 158 -1.17 6.40 -16.01
N LYS A 159 -1.11 5.07 -16.18
CA LYS A 159 -1.28 4.37 -17.47
C LYS A 159 -2.48 4.92 -18.25
N THR A 160 -3.58 5.18 -17.55
CA THR A 160 -4.82 5.77 -18.08
C THR A 160 -4.60 7.18 -18.65
N SER A 161 -3.87 8.05 -17.94
CA SER A 161 -3.54 9.41 -18.39
C SER A 161 -2.66 9.41 -19.66
N ILE A 162 -1.67 8.51 -19.73
CA ILE A 162 -0.82 8.34 -20.92
C ILE A 162 -1.65 7.82 -22.11
N GLN A 163 -2.48 6.80 -21.89
CA GLN A 163 -3.36 6.23 -22.92
C GLN A 163 -4.34 7.26 -23.47
N GLU A 164 -4.97 8.06 -22.61
CA GLU A 164 -5.84 9.16 -23.02
C GLU A 164 -5.11 10.19 -23.89
N LYS A 165 -3.90 10.58 -23.51
CA LYS A 165 -3.12 11.55 -24.29
C LYS A 165 -2.69 10.97 -25.63
N LEU A 166 -2.30 9.70 -25.69
CA LEU A 166 -1.98 8.99 -26.92
C LEU A 166 -3.17 8.86 -27.87
N THR A 167 -4.37 8.55 -27.36
CA THR A 167 -5.60 8.50 -28.19
C THR A 167 -5.96 9.87 -28.74
N LYS A 168 -5.82 10.94 -27.93
CA LYS A 168 -6.03 12.33 -28.36
C LYS A 168 -5.04 12.72 -29.48
N ILE A 169 -3.77 12.32 -29.39
CA ILE A 169 -2.76 12.55 -30.45
C ILE A 169 -3.12 11.78 -31.73
N ASN A 170 -3.48 10.49 -31.62
CA ASN A 170 -3.91 9.66 -32.76
C ASN A 170 -5.12 10.27 -33.51
N LYS A 171 -6.11 10.76 -32.77
CA LYS A 171 -7.29 11.43 -33.34
C LYS A 171 -6.92 12.72 -34.09
N LYS A 172 -5.95 13.49 -33.58
CA LYS A 172 -5.46 14.71 -34.26
C LYS A 172 -4.68 14.38 -35.53
N LEU A 173 -3.88 13.31 -35.53
CA LEU A 173 -3.11 12.87 -36.69
C LEU A 173 -3.99 12.28 -37.81
N THR A 174 -5.02 11.51 -37.48
CA THR A 174 -5.98 10.99 -38.48
C THR A 174 -6.75 12.12 -39.17
N LYS A 175 -7.13 13.18 -38.43
CA LYS A 175 -7.70 14.41 -39.00
C LYS A 175 -6.73 15.08 -39.97
N ALA A 176 -5.46 15.25 -39.58
CA ALA A 176 -4.42 15.80 -40.45
C ALA A 176 -4.25 14.99 -41.75
N LYS A 177 -4.27 13.65 -41.68
CA LYS A 177 -4.22 12.76 -42.86
C LYS A 177 -5.41 13.00 -43.81
N LYS A 178 -6.63 13.06 -43.27
CA LYS A 178 -7.85 13.32 -44.05
C LYS A 178 -7.80 14.70 -44.72
N THR A 179 -7.34 15.73 -44.02
CA THR A 179 -7.21 17.09 -44.59
C THR A 179 -6.14 17.18 -45.67
N LYS A 180 -5.03 16.42 -45.53
CA LYS A 180 -4.00 16.32 -46.59
C LYS A 180 -4.56 15.67 -47.85
N LYS A 181 -5.36 14.61 -47.73
CA LYS A 181 -6.01 13.95 -48.88
C LYS A 181 -6.96 14.90 -49.64
N ARG A 182 -7.53 15.88 -48.94
CA ARG A 182 -8.44 16.90 -49.48
C ARG A 182 -7.74 18.15 -50.04
N GLY A 183 -6.41 18.25 -49.96
CA GLY A 183 -5.64 19.37 -50.53
C GLY A 183 -5.67 20.70 -49.74
N ASP A 184 -6.37 20.76 -48.61
CA ASP A 184 -6.52 21.98 -47.79
C ASP A 184 -5.25 22.24 -46.94
N LYS A 185 -4.37 23.09 -47.48
CA LYS A 185 -3.07 23.42 -46.88
C LYS A 185 -3.22 24.20 -45.56
N GLN A 186 -4.23 25.05 -45.43
CA GLN A 186 -4.41 25.90 -44.24
C GLN A 186 -4.91 25.08 -43.05
N LYS A 187 -5.89 24.21 -43.29
CA LYS A 187 -6.43 23.29 -42.28
C LYS A 187 -5.43 22.21 -41.88
N LEU A 188 -4.59 21.76 -42.83
CA LEU A 188 -3.48 20.86 -42.54
C LEU A 188 -2.45 21.48 -41.58
N LYS A 189 -2.07 22.75 -41.79
CA LYS A 189 -1.17 23.48 -40.88
C LYS A 189 -1.75 23.56 -39.46
N LYS A 190 -3.04 23.86 -39.33
CA LYS A 190 -3.76 23.93 -38.04
C LYS A 190 -3.72 22.59 -37.29
N HIS A 191 -4.05 21.48 -37.97
CA HIS A 191 -4.05 20.16 -37.33
C HIS A 191 -2.65 19.67 -36.96
N ASN A 192 -1.63 19.97 -37.77
CA ASN A 192 -0.25 19.64 -37.44
C ASN A 192 0.24 20.40 -36.20
N ARG A 193 -0.12 21.69 -36.04
CA ARG A 193 0.22 22.47 -34.83
C ARG A 193 -0.43 21.89 -33.58
N GLN A 194 -1.70 21.47 -33.68
CA GLN A 194 -2.43 20.86 -32.56
C GLN A 194 -1.90 19.48 -32.15
N ALA A 195 -1.44 18.68 -33.12
CA ALA A 195 -0.81 17.40 -32.84
C ALA A 195 0.58 17.58 -32.21
N LYS A 196 1.37 18.56 -32.68
CA LYS A 196 2.67 18.90 -32.09
C LYS A 196 2.52 19.39 -30.64
N LYS A 197 1.53 20.23 -30.36
CA LYS A 197 1.27 20.71 -29.00
C LYS A 197 0.94 19.56 -28.04
N ALA A 198 0.04 18.67 -28.45
CA ALA A 198 -0.35 17.52 -27.63
C ALA A 198 0.79 16.51 -27.43
N LEU A 199 1.68 16.39 -28.41
CA LEU A 199 2.89 15.59 -28.28
C LEU A 199 3.85 16.20 -27.25
N ASN A 200 4.09 17.52 -27.32
CA ASN A 200 4.95 18.20 -26.35
C ASN A 200 4.36 18.18 -24.92
N GLU A 201 3.04 18.27 -24.77
CA GLU A 201 2.34 18.10 -23.49
C GLU A 201 2.46 16.67 -22.93
N LEU A 202 2.61 15.65 -23.79
CA LEU A 202 2.90 14.28 -23.37
C LEU A 202 4.37 14.12 -22.99
N ILE A 203 5.29 14.78 -23.70
CA ILE A 203 6.72 14.76 -23.37
C ILE A 203 6.94 15.37 -21.98
N SER A 204 6.43 16.56 -21.70
CA SER A 204 6.61 17.24 -20.40
C SER A 204 6.10 16.39 -19.23
N LEU A 205 4.97 15.70 -19.39
CA LEU A 205 4.50 14.75 -18.37
C LEU A 205 5.41 13.54 -18.16
N LEU A 206 6.18 13.14 -19.16
CA LEU A 206 7.11 12.02 -19.08
C LEU A 206 8.52 12.47 -18.68
N THR A 207 8.76 13.78 -18.49
CA THR A 207 10.09 14.33 -18.18
C THR A 207 10.15 15.13 -16.90
N ASP A 208 9.03 15.67 -16.44
CA ASP A 208 8.95 16.59 -15.29
C ASP A 208 8.23 15.95 -14.09
N GLY A 209 7.96 14.64 -14.17
CA GLY A 209 7.37 13.81 -13.12
C GLY A 209 8.38 12.76 -12.69
#